data_AF-A0A4Q3GTW0-F1
#
_entry.id   AF-A0A4Q3GTW0-F1
#
_cell.length_a   1.000
_cell.length_b   1.000
_cell.length_c   1.000
_cell.angle_alpha   90.00
_cell.angle_beta   90.00
_cell.angle_gamma   90.00
#
_symmetry.space_group_name_H-M   'P 1'
#
loop_
_entity.id
_entity.type
_entity.pdbx_description
1 polymer ?
#
loop_
_entity_poly.entity_id
_entity_poly.type
_entity_poly.pdbx_seq_one_letter_code
_entity_poly.pdbx_strand_id
1 'polypeptide(L)'
;MDSAAERLDVIRSRIEKAHQRFGSPPERVELIAVSKTFDATAIRPFLDAGQRVFGENRVQEAQAKWPELRASYDGIELHLIGPLQTNKAREAVALFDVIQTVDRDKLAGVLKAEMARA
;
A
#
# COMPACT_ATOMS: atom_id res chain seq x y z
N MET A 1 1.67 3.28 -26.67
CA MET A 1 2.38 2.92 -25.41
C MET A 1 1.33 2.92 -24.33
N ASP A 2 1.17 1.81 -23.62
CA ASP A 2 0.11 1.61 -22.62
C ASP A 2 0.43 2.44 -21.36
N SER A 3 -0.30 3.54 -21.17
CA SER A 3 -0.18 4.48 -20.05
C SER A 3 -0.58 3.84 -18.71
N ALA A 4 -0.19 4.46 -17.60
CA ALA A 4 -0.61 4.00 -16.26
C ALA A 4 -2.14 4.00 -16.10
N ALA A 5 -2.83 5.00 -16.68
CA ALA A 5 -4.28 5.08 -16.69
C ALA A 5 -4.92 3.90 -17.44
N GLU A 6 -4.47 3.60 -18.65
CA GLU A 6 -4.98 2.44 -19.44
C GLU A 6 -4.77 1.12 -18.69
N ARG A 7 -3.60 0.94 -18.05
CA ARG A 7 -3.32 -0.25 -17.24
C ARG A 7 -4.24 -0.38 -16.03
N LEU A 8 -4.52 0.73 -15.33
CA LEU A 8 -5.45 0.75 -14.20
C LEU A 8 -6.87 0.43 -14.66
N ASP A 9 -7.31 0.98 -15.78
CA ASP A 9 -8.65 0.73 -16.33
C ASP A 9 -8.84 -0.74 -16.75
N VAL A 10 -7.80 -1.36 -17.32
CA VAL A 10 -7.82 -2.80 -17.61
C VAL A 10 -8.00 -3.62 -16.32
N ILE A 11 -7.30 -3.28 -15.23
CA ILE A 11 -7.41 -4.00 -13.96
C ILE A 11 -8.79 -3.76 -13.32
N ARG A 12 -9.26 -2.51 -13.27
CA ARG A 12 -10.59 -2.15 -12.75
C ARG A 12 -11.71 -2.86 -13.53
N SER A 13 -11.61 -2.93 -14.85
CA SER A 13 -12.55 -3.67 -15.69
C SER A 13 -12.55 -5.17 -15.38
N ARG A 14 -11.40 -5.77 -15.06
CA ARG A 14 -11.32 -7.17 -14.65
C ARG A 14 -11.98 -7.42 -13.29
N ILE A 15 -11.81 -6.52 -12.33
CA ILE A 15 -12.48 -6.57 -11.03
C ILE A 15 -14.01 -6.49 -11.24
N GLU A 16 -14.47 -5.54 -12.04
CA GLU A 16 -15.91 -5.37 -12.33
C GLU A 16 -16.51 -6.60 -13.03
N LYS A 17 -15.81 -7.16 -14.02
CA LYS A 17 -16.24 -8.42 -14.68
C LYS A 17 -16.33 -9.59 -13.70
N ALA A 18 -15.45 -9.64 -12.68
CA ALA A 18 -15.53 -10.66 -11.65
C ALA A 18 -16.78 -10.47 -10.77
N HIS A 19 -17.09 -9.23 -10.37
CA HIS A 19 -18.33 -8.92 -9.64
C HIS A 19 -19.57 -9.31 -10.44
N GLN A 20 -19.61 -9.00 -11.73
CA GLN A 20 -20.75 -9.36 -12.58
C GLN A 20 -20.93 -10.87 -12.72
N ARG A 21 -19.82 -11.63 -12.75
CA ARG A 21 -19.85 -13.08 -12.94
C ARG A 21 -20.20 -13.86 -11.67
N PHE A 22 -19.70 -13.43 -10.51
CA PHE A 22 -19.80 -14.18 -9.26
C PHE A 22 -20.70 -13.52 -8.20
N GLY A 23 -21.22 -12.32 -8.49
CA GLY A 23 -21.90 -11.47 -7.52
C GLY A 23 -20.92 -10.54 -6.80
N SER A 24 -21.45 -9.45 -6.25
CA SER A 24 -20.67 -8.54 -5.41
C SER A 24 -20.30 -9.24 -4.10
N PRO A 25 -19.02 -9.20 -3.69
CA PRO A 25 -18.64 -9.68 -2.37
C PRO A 25 -19.33 -8.84 -1.28
N PRO A 26 -19.55 -9.43 -0.08
CA PRO A 26 -20.13 -8.70 1.03
C PRO A 26 -19.20 -7.58 1.52
N GLU A 27 -17.87 -7.74 1.34
CA GLU A 27 -16.88 -6.72 1.63
C GLU A 27 -16.46 -5.91 0.40
N ARG A 28 -16.05 -4.67 0.63
CA ARG A 28 -15.50 -3.78 -0.42
C ARG A 28 -14.16 -4.33 -0.94
N VAL A 29 -14.04 -4.46 -2.27
CA VAL A 29 -12.78 -4.78 -2.94
C VAL A 29 -11.99 -3.49 -3.18
N GLU A 30 -10.72 -3.49 -2.78
CA GLU A 30 -9.78 -2.39 -2.98
C GLU A 30 -8.60 -2.85 -3.84
N LEU A 31 -8.19 -2.03 -4.82
CA LEU A 31 -7.01 -2.30 -5.62
C LEU A 31 -5.78 -1.73 -4.91
N ILE A 32 -4.87 -2.60 -4.47
CA ILE A 32 -3.58 -2.20 -3.90
C ILE A 32 -2.50 -2.33 -4.98
N ALA A 33 -1.89 -1.22 -5.38
CA ALA A 33 -0.78 -1.22 -6.32
C ALA A 33 0.54 -1.55 -5.61
N VAL A 34 1.15 -2.69 -5.94
CA VAL A 34 2.42 -3.11 -5.35
C VAL A 34 3.58 -2.38 -6.02
N SER A 35 4.25 -1.51 -5.27
CA SER A 35 5.29 -0.60 -5.76
C SER A 35 6.70 -0.94 -5.28
N LYS A 36 6.90 -2.11 -4.66
CA LYS A 36 8.23 -2.62 -4.29
C LYS A 36 9.15 -2.63 -5.51
N THR A 37 10.42 -2.33 -5.32
CA THR A 37 11.47 -2.22 -6.33
C THR A 37 11.31 -1.09 -7.37
N PHE A 38 10.22 -0.31 -7.31
CA PHE A 38 10.00 0.84 -8.18
C PHE A 38 10.31 2.14 -7.45
N ASP A 39 10.97 3.06 -8.14
CA ASP A 39 11.27 4.39 -7.64
C ASP A 39 10.06 5.34 -7.76
N ALA A 40 10.21 6.56 -7.24
CA ALA A 40 9.17 7.58 -7.33
C ALA A 40 8.77 7.89 -8.79
N THR A 41 9.72 7.85 -9.74
CA THR A 41 9.47 8.12 -11.17
C THR A 41 8.49 7.12 -11.77
N ALA A 42 8.62 5.84 -11.42
CA ALA A 42 7.71 4.80 -11.87
C ALA A 42 6.34 4.84 -11.17
N ILE A 43 6.27 5.37 -9.94
CA ILE A 43 5.04 5.47 -9.14
C ILE A 43 4.18 6.68 -9.55
N ARG A 44 4.81 7.84 -9.86
CA ARG A 44 4.12 9.11 -10.19
C ARG A 44 3.02 8.96 -11.26
N PRO A 45 3.23 8.26 -12.39
CA PRO A 45 2.17 8.08 -13.39
C PRO A 45 0.90 7.39 -12.86
N PHE A 46 1.02 6.49 -11.88
CA PHE A 46 -0.14 5.84 -11.25
C PHE A 46 -0.84 6.76 -10.26
N LEU A 47 -0.08 7.60 -9.53
CA LEU A 47 -0.63 8.65 -8.69
C LEU A 47 -1.39 9.69 -9.54
N ASP A 48 -0.83 10.10 -10.67
CA ASP A 48 -1.48 11.01 -11.62
C ASP A 48 -2.78 10.40 -12.19
N ALA A 49 -2.78 9.08 -12.43
CA ALA A 49 -3.95 8.33 -12.88
C ALA A 49 -4.96 7.98 -11.75
N GLY A 50 -4.79 8.55 -10.56
CA GLY A 50 -5.75 8.44 -9.46
C GLY A 50 -5.59 7.21 -8.55
N GLN A 51 -4.56 6.37 -8.74
CA GLN A 51 -4.26 5.32 -7.77
C GLN A 51 -3.79 5.95 -6.46
N ARG A 52 -4.31 5.45 -5.33
CA ARG A 52 -4.00 6.02 -4.00
C ARG A 52 -3.59 4.98 -2.96
N VAL A 53 -3.96 3.72 -3.16
CA VAL A 53 -3.59 2.63 -2.24
C VAL A 53 -2.40 1.85 -2.78
N PHE A 54 -1.32 1.77 -2.00
CA PHE A 54 -0.07 1.15 -2.43
C PHE A 54 0.47 0.14 -1.40
N GLY A 55 1.21 -0.85 -1.89
CA GLY A 55 1.82 -1.89 -1.07
C GLY A 55 3.34 -1.93 -1.20
N GLU A 56 4.05 -1.91 -0.08
CA GLU A 56 5.49 -2.09 0.00
C GLU A 56 5.88 -3.31 0.83
N ASN A 57 7.02 -3.91 0.49
CA ASN A 57 7.53 -5.07 1.21
C ASN A 57 8.49 -4.71 2.36
N ARG A 58 9.16 -3.56 2.29
CA ARG A 58 10.26 -3.21 3.22
C ARG A 58 10.13 -1.78 3.69
N VAL A 59 10.26 -1.58 5.00
CA VAL A 59 10.15 -0.25 5.64
C VAL A 59 11.20 0.72 5.10
N GLN A 60 12.44 0.28 4.94
CA GLN A 60 13.55 1.13 4.51
C GLN A 60 13.37 1.62 3.07
N GLU A 61 12.90 0.75 2.18
CA GLU A 61 12.60 1.13 0.79
C GLU A 61 11.46 2.15 0.77
N ALA A 62 10.45 1.93 1.59
CA ALA A 62 9.32 2.83 1.67
C ALA A 62 9.73 4.22 2.22
N GLN A 63 10.56 4.26 3.26
CA GLN A 63 11.11 5.49 3.85
C GLN A 63 11.88 6.32 2.85
N ALA A 64 12.55 5.70 1.89
CA ALA A 64 13.37 6.39 0.90
C ALA A 64 12.53 7.17 -0.15
N LYS A 65 11.25 6.82 -0.36
CA LYS A 65 10.45 7.39 -1.47
C LYS A 65 9.09 7.96 -1.05
N TRP A 66 8.40 7.34 -0.10
CA TRP A 66 7.03 7.72 0.23
C TRP A 66 6.88 9.08 0.94
N PRO A 67 7.83 9.55 1.78
CA PRO A 67 7.72 10.90 2.35
C PRO A 67 7.65 12.00 1.29
N GLU A 68 8.47 11.92 0.24
CA GLU A 68 8.46 12.90 -0.85
C GLU A 68 7.17 12.80 -1.69
N LEU A 69 6.72 11.58 -1.98
CA LEU A 69 5.46 11.36 -2.70
C LEU A 69 4.27 11.89 -1.89
N ARG A 70 4.21 11.64 -0.58
CA ARG A 70 3.15 12.15 0.31
C ARG A 70 3.17 13.67 0.46
N ALA A 71 4.33 14.32 0.28
CA ALA A 71 4.40 15.77 0.24
C ALA A 71 3.81 16.36 -1.07
N SER A 72 3.72 15.56 -2.13
CA SER A 72 3.24 16.00 -3.46
C SER A 72 1.82 15.52 -3.80
N TYR A 73 1.32 14.50 -3.10
CA TYR A 73 0.05 13.86 -3.38
C TYR A 73 -0.72 13.56 -2.10
N ASP A 74 -1.98 13.98 -2.07
CA ASP A 74 -2.88 13.71 -0.96
C ASP A 74 -3.59 12.36 -1.08
N GLY A 75 -4.06 11.86 0.06
CA GLY A 75 -4.93 10.68 0.13
C GLY A 75 -4.24 9.35 -0.14
N ILE A 76 -2.91 9.27 -0.01
CA ILE A 76 -2.17 8.02 -0.16
C ILE A 76 -2.36 7.13 1.07
N GLU A 77 -2.85 5.91 0.86
CA GLU A 77 -2.85 4.83 1.85
C GLU A 77 -1.73 3.84 1.51
N LEU A 78 -0.82 3.61 2.46
CA LEU A 78 0.37 2.79 2.29
C LEU A 78 0.33 1.57 3.19
N HIS A 79 0.43 0.40 2.56
CA HIS A 79 0.31 -0.90 3.19
C HIS A 79 1.68 -1.59 3.25
N LEU A 80 2.07 -2.05 4.43
CA LEU A 80 3.17 -2.99 4.57
C LEU A 80 2.64 -4.40 4.32
N ILE A 81 3.01 -4.96 3.17
CA ILE A 81 2.60 -6.31 2.72
C ILE A 81 3.74 -7.34 2.79
N GLY A 82 4.94 -6.90 3.20
CA GLY A 82 6.09 -7.76 3.47
C GLY A 82 6.27 -8.05 4.96
N PRO A 83 7.11 -9.03 5.33
CA PRO A 83 7.33 -9.42 6.73
C PRO A 83 7.91 -8.25 7.54
N LEU A 84 7.38 -8.04 8.76
CA LEU A 84 7.85 -6.99 9.67
C LEU A 84 8.72 -7.56 10.79
N GLN A 85 9.97 -7.09 10.85
CA GLN A 85 10.86 -7.33 11.98
C GLN A 85 10.49 -6.40 13.14
N THR A 86 10.54 -6.90 14.39
CA THR A 86 10.09 -6.11 15.56
C THR A 86 10.92 -4.85 15.79
N ASN A 87 12.22 -4.87 15.45
CA ASN A 87 13.10 -3.69 15.53
C ASN A 87 12.79 -2.61 14.48
N LYS A 88 11.85 -2.87 13.56
CA LYS A 88 11.35 -1.92 12.56
C LYS A 88 9.91 -1.50 12.80
N ALA A 89 9.31 -1.94 13.90
CA ALA A 89 7.91 -1.65 14.22
C ALA A 89 7.66 -0.15 14.40
N ARG A 90 8.57 0.59 15.05
CA ARG A 90 8.44 2.03 15.25
C ARG A 90 8.43 2.79 13.92
N GLU A 91 9.40 2.50 13.07
CA GLU A 91 9.47 3.08 11.74
C GLU A 91 8.27 2.69 10.86
N ALA A 92 7.78 1.46 11.00
CA ALA A 92 6.61 1.00 10.26
C ALA A 92 5.34 1.76 10.69
N VAL A 93 5.10 1.89 12.00
CA VAL A 93 3.95 2.63 12.55
C VAL A 93 3.96 4.10 12.14
N ALA A 94 5.13 4.72 12.04
CA ALA A 94 5.24 6.12 11.63
C ALA A 94 5.01 6.35 10.12
N LEU A 95 5.15 5.31 9.28
CA LEU A 95 5.14 5.45 7.82
C LEU A 95 3.94 4.81 7.14
N PHE A 96 3.46 3.68 7.64
CA PHE A 96 2.42 2.88 7.02
C PHE A 96 1.09 3.09 7.73
N ASP A 97 0.02 3.18 6.95
CA ASP A 97 -1.34 3.27 7.50
C ASP A 97 -1.89 1.87 7.81
N VAL A 98 -1.43 0.85 7.07
CA VAL A 98 -1.87 -0.55 7.25
C VAL A 98 -0.67 -1.49 7.31
N ILE A 99 -0.64 -2.40 8.28
CA ILE A 99 0.33 -3.50 8.36
C ILE A 99 -0.43 -4.81 8.16
N GLN A 100 -0.28 -5.43 6.99
CA GLN A 100 -1.03 -6.64 6.61
C GLN A 100 -0.37 -7.96 7.07
N THR A 101 0.83 -7.88 7.66
CA THR A 101 1.69 -9.03 7.96
C THR A 101 1.90 -9.27 9.45
N VAL A 102 0.87 -9.01 10.26
CA VAL A 102 0.89 -9.33 11.69
C VAL A 102 0.72 -10.83 11.89
N ASP A 103 1.82 -11.54 12.14
CA ASP A 103 1.88 -13.01 12.13
C ASP A 103 2.13 -13.67 13.49
N ARG A 104 2.38 -12.87 14.55
CA ARG A 104 2.73 -13.35 15.89
C ARG A 104 2.38 -12.36 16.99
N ASP A 105 1.97 -12.86 18.15
CA ASP A 105 1.57 -12.04 19.32
C ASP A 105 2.66 -11.06 19.75
N LYS A 106 3.92 -11.49 19.71
CA LYS A 106 5.07 -10.61 20.02
C LYS A 106 5.10 -9.38 19.10
N LEU A 107 4.82 -9.54 17.81
CA LEU A 107 4.80 -8.42 16.87
C LEU A 107 3.60 -7.51 17.15
N ALA A 108 2.41 -8.08 17.37
CA ALA A 108 1.21 -7.32 17.71
C ALA A 108 1.41 -6.48 18.99
N GLY A 109 2.02 -7.06 20.03
CA GLY A 109 2.33 -6.36 21.27
C GLY A 109 3.31 -5.19 21.09
N VAL A 110 4.35 -5.38 20.26
CA VAL A 110 5.30 -4.31 19.93
C VAL A 110 4.61 -3.20 19.12
N LEU A 111 3.80 -3.55 18.11
CA LEU A 111 3.04 -2.57 17.32
C LEU A 111 2.12 -1.73 18.21
N LYS A 112 1.36 -2.37 19.11
CA LYS A 112 0.52 -1.67 20.08
C LYS A 112 1.32 -0.67 20.91
N ALA A 113 2.50 -1.07 21.40
CA ALA A 113 3.35 -0.20 22.22
C ALA A 113 3.90 1.00 21.43
N GLU A 114 4.29 0.81 20.17
CA GLU A 114 4.77 1.91 19.31
C GLU A 114 3.63 2.84 18.87
N MET A 115 2.43 2.30 18.57
CA MET A 115 1.24 3.11 18.24
C MET A 115 0.81 4.01 19.41
N ALA A 116 0.98 3.57 20.66
CA ALA A 116 0.67 4.38 21.84
C ALA A 116 1.67 5.51 22.11
N ARG A 117 2.82 5.53 21.41
CA ARG A 117 3.87 6.55 21.54
C ARG A 117 3.86 7.58 20.41
N ALA A 118 3.21 7.27 19.31
CA ALA A 118 3.06 8.16 18.15
C ALA A 118 1.95 9.20 18.42
#